data_AF-A0A2E5LCC3-F1
#
_entry.id   AF-A0A2E5LCC3-F1
#
_cell.length_a   1.000
_cell.length_b   1.000
_cell.length_c   1.000
_cell.angle_alpha   90.00
_cell.angle_beta   90.00
_cell.angle_gamma   90.00
#
_symmetry.space_group_name_H-M   'P 1'
#
loop_
_entity.id
_entity.type
_entity.pdbx_description
1 polymer ?
#
loop_
_entity_poly.entity_id
_entity_poly.type
_entity_poly.pdbx_seq_one_letter_code
_entity_poly.pdbx_strand_id
1 'polypeptide(L)'
;MSTGKINFLSLILLKMLFFCNVSNSQICSVAPYDENFNIGIGTFLNNGWILDSGGTQSLNTGPSDDISGGGNYIYYEASGSPQDTVFLISECFNISSLTNPTLRFYYHMYGANIGTLNIYVNNNLEWSLSGNQFNSWNLSQIDLINYSGIDIVVTFSAVYGGGWAGDIAIDNIEISEPLPGCTDSLACNYDAFAIVDDGSCLYPAIAPYFEDFGTGSLPLGNGCNWFKSELMGDGWQFNGLPEYAASYNGRDTGTYAWVDFSNSDSAVVLEMEPVNMVNLTTPALFFDYFSDLDTFLTIWQNPSLNKLFIETWDGFNWNLLGSFQLNISGWNTYYKYLTNTAYINDIVKIRFRAEESQSGGSNYLNDLLLDNVRIENIVFGCTDSLACNYDALANIEDSSCCYNTSFSSISITSCDSYSINNSIFNNSGNYNINYINSCGCDSVISLELTIFYSDSVFVTDSSYTSYIWGSQNLTQSGLYVDLLTNINGCDSIVYLDLTIFYDSISNVGLNNILNYTKSASERIDILGRKNNSFKKSLQFIINNKGRVKKYLIIE
;
A
#
# COMPACT_ATOMS: atom_id res chain seq x y z
N MET A 1 -34.41 69.53 34.46
CA MET A 1 -34.00 69.94 33.10
C MET A 1 -33.99 68.69 32.25
N SER A 2 -34.93 68.59 31.31
CA SER A 2 -35.14 67.44 30.42
C SER A 2 -34.06 67.43 29.35
N THR A 3 -33.16 66.45 29.36
CA THR A 3 -32.19 66.21 28.28
C THR A 3 -32.92 65.56 27.10
N GLY A 4 -32.87 66.23 25.95
CA GLY A 4 -33.62 65.86 24.76
C GLY A 4 -33.15 64.54 24.15
N LYS A 5 -34.09 63.63 23.89
CA LYS A 5 -33.91 62.52 22.96
C LYS A 5 -33.72 63.09 21.55
N ILE A 6 -32.53 62.93 20.99
CA ILE A 6 -32.28 63.14 19.57
C ILE A 6 -32.86 61.91 18.85
N ASN A 7 -33.94 62.11 18.08
CA ASN A 7 -34.57 61.04 17.30
C ASN A 7 -33.76 60.75 16.03
N PHE A 8 -33.82 59.54 15.47
CA PHE A 8 -33.12 59.10 14.25
C PHE A 8 -33.35 60.06 13.05
N LEU A 9 -34.55 60.67 12.97
CA LEU A 9 -34.85 61.73 12.01
C LEU A 9 -33.98 63.00 12.16
N SER A 10 -33.53 63.31 13.37
CA SER A 10 -32.68 64.47 13.68
C SER A 10 -31.22 64.25 13.28
N LEU A 11 -30.71 63.01 13.32
CA LEU A 11 -29.39 62.66 12.79
C LEU A 11 -29.40 62.69 11.24
N ILE A 12 -30.51 62.24 10.64
CA ILE A 12 -30.77 62.35 9.20
C ILE A 12 -30.94 63.82 8.76
N LEU A 13 -31.63 64.65 9.55
CA LEU A 13 -31.79 66.09 9.25
C LEU A 13 -30.48 66.88 9.41
N LEU A 14 -29.62 66.51 10.36
CA LEU A 14 -28.30 67.13 10.53
C LEU A 14 -27.37 66.80 9.34
N LYS A 15 -27.56 65.63 8.71
CA LYS A 15 -26.99 65.33 7.38
C LYS A 15 -27.67 66.12 6.27
N MET A 16 -29.00 66.23 6.20
CA MET A 16 -29.65 67.00 5.12
C MET A 16 -29.23 68.48 5.06
N LEU A 17 -28.86 69.09 6.19
CA LEU A 17 -28.31 70.45 6.24
C LEU A 17 -26.84 70.54 5.78
N PHE A 18 -26.10 69.43 5.74
CA PHE A 18 -24.78 69.32 5.10
C PHE A 18 -24.86 68.81 3.64
N PHE A 19 -26.01 68.28 3.20
CA PHE A 19 -26.22 67.74 1.85
C PHE A 19 -26.97 68.68 0.89
N CYS A 20 -27.23 69.94 1.27
CA CYS A 20 -27.85 70.90 0.36
C CYS A 20 -27.32 72.32 0.57
N ASN A 21 -26.06 72.54 0.22
CA ASN A 21 -25.60 73.70 -0.55
C ASN A 21 -24.08 73.67 -0.71
N VAL A 22 -23.65 74.18 -1.86
CA VAL A 22 -22.27 74.38 -2.33
C VAL A 22 -21.71 73.21 -3.13
N SER A 23 -21.49 73.50 -4.41
CA SER A 23 -20.65 72.81 -5.38
C SER A 23 -19.30 72.35 -4.78
N ASN A 24 -19.28 71.16 -4.19
CA ASN A 24 -18.05 70.42 -3.97
C ASN A 24 -18.36 68.94 -4.19
N SER A 25 -17.75 68.38 -5.23
CA SER A 25 -17.58 66.95 -5.40
C SER A 25 -17.13 66.37 -4.06
N GLN A 26 -17.99 65.61 -3.37
CA GLN A 26 -17.53 64.80 -2.25
C GLN A 26 -16.56 63.77 -2.83
N ILE A 27 -15.27 63.95 -2.59
CA ILE A 27 -14.24 63.05 -3.07
C ILE A 27 -14.31 61.83 -2.15
N CYS A 28 -14.77 60.70 -2.69
CA CYS A 28 -14.73 59.44 -1.99
C CYS A 28 -13.29 58.95 -1.86
N SER A 29 -12.98 58.28 -0.74
CA SER A 29 -11.72 57.58 -0.59
C SER A 29 -11.65 56.44 -1.60
N VAL A 30 -10.53 56.29 -2.29
CA VAL A 30 -10.39 55.29 -3.35
C VAL A 30 -9.92 53.99 -2.74
N ALA A 31 -10.58 52.88 -3.05
CA ALA A 31 -10.14 51.55 -2.64
C ALA A 31 -8.92 51.09 -3.47
N PRO A 32 -7.98 50.31 -2.90
CA PRO A 32 -8.07 49.65 -1.59
C PRO A 32 -7.97 50.60 -0.40
N TYR A 33 -8.66 50.27 0.68
CA TYR A 33 -8.75 51.06 1.91
C TYR A 33 -8.63 50.15 3.13
N ASP A 34 -7.89 50.58 4.15
CA ASP A 34 -7.74 49.90 5.43
C ASP A 34 -7.91 50.87 6.61
N GLU A 35 -8.53 50.40 7.69
CA GLU A 35 -8.67 51.10 8.97
C GLU A 35 -8.49 50.10 10.13
N ASN A 36 -7.48 50.34 10.95
CA ASN A 36 -7.11 49.51 12.10
C ASN A 36 -7.23 50.27 13.44
N PHE A 37 -7.82 51.47 13.41
CA PHE A 37 -8.11 52.33 14.56
C PHE A 37 -6.92 52.79 15.42
N ASN A 38 -5.69 52.41 15.08
CA ASN A 38 -4.48 52.72 15.85
C ASN A 38 -4.18 54.23 15.92
N ILE A 39 -4.66 54.99 14.94
CA ILE A 39 -4.52 56.46 14.87
C ILE A 39 -5.85 57.16 15.27
N GLY A 40 -6.84 56.38 15.71
CA GLY A 40 -8.18 56.82 16.07
C GLY A 40 -9.24 56.47 15.01
N ILE A 41 -10.44 57.01 15.15
CA ILE A 41 -11.61 56.65 14.32
C ILE A 41 -11.67 57.33 12.94
N GLY A 42 -10.62 58.06 12.54
CA GLY A 42 -10.54 58.73 11.25
C GLY A 42 -11.75 59.64 10.93
N THR A 43 -12.32 59.46 9.74
CA THR A 43 -13.48 60.20 9.22
C THR A 43 -14.82 59.52 9.51
N PHE A 44 -14.82 58.40 10.23
CA PHE A 44 -16.05 57.69 10.57
C PHE A 44 -16.96 58.54 11.45
N LEU A 45 -18.24 58.58 11.08
CA LEU A 45 -19.28 59.14 11.94
C LEU A 45 -19.64 58.10 12.99
N ASN A 46 -19.12 58.31 14.20
CA ASN A 46 -19.36 57.46 15.36
C ASN A 46 -20.56 57.98 16.18
N ASN A 47 -21.56 57.11 16.38
CA ASN A 47 -22.71 57.35 17.25
C ASN A 47 -22.85 56.21 18.28
N GLY A 48 -21.88 56.11 19.19
CA GLY A 48 -21.98 55.30 20.41
C GLY A 48 -21.01 54.11 20.52
N TRP A 49 -20.10 53.95 19.56
CA TRP A 49 -18.96 53.05 19.69
C TRP A 49 -17.83 53.71 20.50
N ILE A 50 -17.02 52.91 21.16
CA ILE A 50 -15.93 53.33 22.05
C ILE A 50 -14.62 52.81 21.47
N LEU A 51 -13.65 53.71 21.29
CA LEU A 51 -12.27 53.35 20.93
C LEU A 51 -11.53 52.92 22.19
N ASP A 52 -10.85 51.78 22.14
CA ASP A 52 -10.08 51.26 23.27
C ASP A 52 -8.85 50.48 22.80
N SER A 53 -7.88 50.31 23.70
CA SER A 53 -6.57 49.71 23.46
C SER A 53 -6.23 48.62 24.49
N GLY A 54 -7.24 48.13 25.20
CA GLY A 54 -7.12 47.13 26.26
C GLY A 54 -8.40 46.31 26.35
N GLY A 55 -8.58 45.55 27.42
CA GLY A 55 -9.78 44.73 27.58
C GLY A 55 -11.03 45.55 27.91
N THR A 56 -12.19 45.13 27.38
CA THR A 56 -13.47 45.77 27.73
C THR A 56 -13.77 45.69 29.23
N GLN A 57 -14.59 46.61 29.75
CA GLN A 57 -14.77 46.78 31.20
C GLN A 57 -15.62 45.68 31.83
N SER A 58 -16.52 45.09 31.06
CA SER A 58 -17.42 44.07 31.56
C SER A 58 -16.74 42.70 31.66
N LEU A 59 -17.13 41.91 32.66
CA LEU A 59 -16.51 40.61 32.95
C LEU A 59 -17.08 39.51 32.04
N ASN A 60 -16.27 38.50 31.70
CA ASN A 60 -16.68 37.38 30.83
C ASN A 60 -17.25 37.83 29.47
N THR A 61 -16.74 38.96 28.98
CA THR A 61 -16.91 39.45 27.61
C THR A 61 -15.51 39.77 27.09
N GLY A 62 -15.41 40.43 25.95
CA GLY A 62 -14.15 40.84 25.40
C GLY A 62 -14.35 41.84 24.28
N PRO A 63 -13.28 42.12 23.53
CA PRO A 63 -11.99 41.42 23.54
C PRO A 63 -11.09 41.84 24.72
N SER A 64 -9.97 41.12 24.93
CA SER A 64 -8.94 41.50 25.90
C SER A 64 -7.90 42.49 25.35
N ASP A 65 -7.81 42.56 24.02
CA ASP A 65 -6.91 43.42 23.25
C ASP A 65 -7.40 43.47 21.79
N ASP A 66 -6.83 44.36 20.97
CA ASP A 66 -7.07 44.42 19.52
C ASP A 66 -6.63 43.12 18.79
N ILE A 67 -6.87 43.02 17.48
CA ILE A 67 -6.47 41.82 16.72
C ILE A 67 -4.94 41.68 16.54
N SER A 68 -4.19 42.79 16.57
CA SER A 68 -2.75 42.78 16.37
C SER A 68 -1.92 42.56 17.65
N GLY A 69 -2.51 42.76 18.84
CA GLY A 69 -1.87 42.52 20.14
C GLY A 69 -1.03 43.70 20.62
N GLY A 70 -1.66 44.85 20.80
CA GLY A 70 -1.05 46.09 21.31
C GLY A 70 -1.48 47.36 20.58
N GLY A 71 -2.57 47.30 19.83
CA GLY A 71 -3.20 48.38 19.07
C GLY A 71 -4.52 48.85 19.67
N ASN A 72 -5.32 49.55 18.86
CA ASN A 72 -6.67 49.96 19.20
C ASN A 72 -7.69 49.18 18.39
N TYR A 73 -8.88 49.02 18.95
CA TYR A 73 -10.08 48.55 18.26
C TYR A 73 -11.26 49.43 18.68
N ILE A 74 -12.43 49.21 18.07
CA ILE A 74 -13.64 49.91 18.46
C ILE A 74 -14.74 48.92 18.88
N TYR A 75 -15.46 49.22 19.96
CA TYR A 75 -16.49 48.34 20.49
C TYR A 75 -17.73 49.07 20.99
N TYR A 76 -18.81 48.32 21.10
CA TYR A 76 -20.04 48.70 21.76
C TYR A 76 -20.03 48.15 23.19
N GLU A 77 -20.08 49.03 24.18
CA GLU A 77 -20.17 48.66 25.61
C GLU A 77 -21.63 48.40 26.00
N ALA A 78 -21.92 47.16 26.39
CA ALA A 78 -23.27 46.74 26.77
C ALA A 78 -23.59 46.95 28.25
N SER A 79 -22.58 47.19 29.10
CA SER A 79 -22.78 47.44 30.52
C SER A 79 -23.09 48.91 30.85
N GLY A 80 -23.62 49.17 32.06
CA GLY A 80 -23.94 50.52 32.52
C GLY A 80 -25.27 51.06 31.96
N SER A 81 -25.20 51.90 30.93
CA SER A 81 -26.37 52.57 30.32
C SER A 81 -26.34 52.47 28.79
N PRO A 82 -26.49 51.26 28.24
CA PRO A 82 -26.37 51.00 26.81
C PRO A 82 -27.48 51.71 26.02
N GLN A 83 -27.14 52.18 24.82
CA GLN A 83 -28.12 52.58 23.81
C GLN A 83 -28.69 51.33 23.12
N ASP A 84 -29.97 51.37 22.74
CA ASP A 84 -30.63 50.25 22.05
C ASP A 84 -29.90 49.84 20.76
N THR A 85 -29.34 50.82 20.04
CA THR A 85 -28.54 50.60 18.84
C THR A 85 -27.54 51.74 18.65
N VAL A 86 -26.30 51.39 18.29
CA VAL A 86 -25.23 52.33 17.93
C VAL A 86 -24.83 52.16 16.48
N PHE A 87 -24.22 53.20 15.90
CA PHE A 87 -23.80 53.20 14.49
C PHE A 87 -22.39 53.73 14.34
N LEU A 88 -21.61 53.09 13.48
CA LEU A 88 -20.35 53.59 12.96
C LEU A 88 -20.49 53.63 11.43
N ILE A 89 -20.49 54.83 10.87
CA ILE A 89 -20.76 55.05 9.44
C ILE A 89 -19.48 55.55 8.79
N SER A 90 -19.03 54.87 7.75
CA SER A 90 -17.85 55.26 6.99
C SER A 90 -18.07 56.55 6.18
N GLU A 91 -16.97 57.10 5.67
CA GLU A 91 -17.04 57.97 4.50
C GLU A 91 -17.49 57.20 3.24
N CYS A 92 -17.63 57.89 2.11
CA CYS A 92 -17.88 57.18 0.86
C CYS A 92 -16.58 56.62 0.29
N PHE A 93 -16.65 55.40 -0.25
CA PHE A 93 -15.55 54.72 -0.91
C PHE A 93 -15.84 54.53 -2.39
N ASN A 94 -14.87 54.89 -3.24
CA ASN A 94 -14.87 54.56 -4.65
C ASN A 94 -14.18 53.21 -4.87
N ILE A 95 -14.94 52.21 -5.33
CA ILE A 95 -14.44 50.84 -5.57
C ILE A 95 -14.28 50.53 -7.07
N SER A 96 -14.29 51.53 -7.93
CA SER A 96 -14.30 51.32 -9.39
C SER A 96 -12.99 50.76 -9.96
N SER A 97 -11.90 50.85 -9.20
CA SER A 97 -10.59 50.25 -9.50
C SER A 97 -10.53 48.74 -9.22
N LEU A 98 -11.48 48.22 -8.44
CA LEU A 98 -11.52 46.83 -8.00
C LEU A 98 -12.35 45.97 -8.97
N THR A 99 -11.81 44.82 -9.35
CA THR A 99 -12.48 43.79 -10.15
C THR A 99 -13.43 42.93 -9.33
N ASN A 100 -13.05 42.59 -8.10
CA ASN A 100 -13.84 41.77 -7.17
C ASN A 100 -13.85 42.44 -5.78
N PRO A 101 -14.55 43.57 -5.63
CA PRO A 101 -14.52 44.35 -4.40
C PRO A 101 -15.10 43.55 -3.24
N THR A 102 -14.37 43.47 -2.14
CA THR A 102 -14.76 42.73 -0.93
C THR A 102 -14.56 43.61 0.30
N LEU A 103 -15.56 43.68 1.17
CA LEU A 103 -15.44 44.25 2.51
C LEU A 103 -15.01 43.15 3.48
N ARG A 104 -13.94 43.41 4.23
CA ARG A 104 -13.40 42.53 5.27
C ARG A 104 -13.31 43.29 6.58
N PHE A 105 -13.58 42.60 7.69
CA PHE A 105 -13.41 43.15 9.02
C PHE A 105 -13.33 42.02 10.04
N TYR A 106 -12.59 42.25 11.12
CA TYR A 106 -12.60 41.37 12.28
C TYR A 106 -13.72 41.79 13.23
N TYR A 107 -14.33 40.82 13.89
CA TYR A 107 -15.32 41.04 14.95
C TYR A 107 -15.05 40.12 16.15
N HIS A 108 -15.41 40.60 17.34
CA HIS A 108 -15.40 39.83 18.59
C HIS A 108 -16.76 39.98 19.28
N MET A 109 -17.36 38.84 19.62
CA MET A 109 -18.74 38.76 20.10
C MET A 109 -18.84 37.66 21.18
N TYR A 110 -18.33 37.91 22.38
CA TYR A 110 -18.27 36.93 23.47
C TYR A 110 -19.10 37.38 24.67
N GLY A 111 -20.08 36.58 25.10
CA GLY A 111 -20.88 36.90 26.29
C GLY A 111 -22.29 36.32 26.29
N ALA A 112 -22.91 36.31 27.46
CA ALA A 112 -24.24 35.71 27.66
C ALA A 112 -25.39 36.54 27.06
N ASN A 113 -25.18 37.83 26.81
CA ASN A 113 -26.17 38.79 26.33
C ASN A 113 -25.72 39.51 25.06
N ILE A 114 -24.92 38.84 24.24
CA ILE A 114 -24.50 39.36 22.96
C ILE A 114 -25.73 39.63 22.09
N GLY A 115 -25.85 40.88 21.67
CA GLY A 115 -26.93 41.33 20.80
C GLY A 115 -26.65 40.98 19.34
N THR A 116 -26.80 41.95 18.45
CA THR A 116 -26.65 41.74 16.99
C THR A 116 -25.70 42.75 16.39
N LEU A 117 -24.76 42.30 15.57
CA LEU A 117 -23.96 43.15 14.69
C LEU A 117 -24.55 43.07 13.28
N ASN A 118 -24.90 44.22 12.71
CA ASN A 118 -25.43 44.37 11.35
C ASN A 118 -24.49 45.23 10.51
N ILE A 119 -24.22 44.81 9.28
CA ILE A 119 -23.47 45.57 8.30
C ILE A 119 -24.40 45.97 7.16
N TYR A 120 -24.45 47.27 6.89
CA TYR A 120 -25.19 47.81 5.76
C TYR A 120 -24.24 48.40 4.73
N VAL A 121 -24.53 48.17 3.45
CA VAL A 121 -23.86 48.83 2.32
C VAL A 121 -24.91 49.63 1.56
N ASN A 122 -24.71 50.95 1.45
CA ASN A 122 -25.69 51.86 0.84
C ASN A 122 -27.12 51.70 1.40
N ASN A 123 -27.23 51.43 2.71
CA ASN A 123 -28.47 51.15 3.47
C ASN A 123 -29.15 49.80 3.19
N ASN A 124 -28.57 48.93 2.37
CA ASN A 124 -29.01 47.53 2.27
C ASN A 124 -28.31 46.70 3.34
N LEU A 125 -29.05 45.83 4.03
CA LEU A 125 -28.47 44.91 5.00
C LEU A 125 -27.75 43.78 4.26
N GLU A 126 -26.42 43.75 4.35
CA GLU A 126 -25.59 42.74 3.66
C GLU A 126 -25.16 41.61 4.60
N TRP A 127 -25.04 41.89 5.91
CA TRP A 127 -24.60 40.90 6.88
C TRP A 127 -25.23 41.17 8.25
N SER A 128 -25.58 40.10 8.96
CA SER A 128 -26.15 40.16 10.31
C SER A 128 -25.76 38.92 11.09
N LEU A 129 -25.26 39.12 12.31
CA LEU A 129 -24.92 38.03 13.23
C LEU A 129 -25.36 38.39 14.65
N SER A 130 -25.95 37.42 15.35
CA SER A 130 -26.42 37.59 16.72
C SER A 130 -25.84 36.53 17.65
N GLY A 131 -25.75 36.87 18.93
CA GLY A 131 -25.37 35.92 19.98
C GLY A 131 -23.87 35.59 20.02
N ASN A 132 -23.50 34.77 21.01
CA ASN A 132 -22.12 34.44 21.36
C ASN A 132 -21.36 33.66 20.26
N GLN A 133 -20.15 34.14 19.93
CA GLN A 133 -19.22 33.60 18.92
C GLN A 133 -17.91 33.10 19.53
N PHE A 134 -17.95 32.70 20.81
CA PHE A 134 -16.80 32.33 21.63
C PHE A 134 -15.78 33.47 21.82
N ASN A 135 -14.78 33.23 22.66
CA ASN A 135 -13.78 34.23 22.99
C ASN A 135 -12.63 34.23 21.98
N SER A 136 -12.94 34.66 20.74
CA SER A 136 -11.96 34.81 19.67
C SER A 136 -12.37 35.95 18.74
N TRP A 137 -11.38 36.62 18.16
CA TRP A 137 -11.58 37.46 17.00
C TRP A 137 -11.88 36.57 15.79
N ASN A 138 -12.88 36.95 14.99
CA ASN A 138 -13.30 36.21 13.80
C ASN A 138 -13.30 37.16 12.59
N LEU A 139 -12.87 36.68 11.42
CA LEU A 139 -12.91 37.43 10.17
C LEU A 139 -14.28 37.27 9.51
N SER A 140 -14.89 38.38 9.09
CA SER A 140 -16.06 38.37 8.20
C SER A 140 -15.69 38.94 6.83
N GLN A 141 -16.38 38.46 5.79
CA GLN A 141 -16.20 38.90 4.41
C GLN A 141 -17.56 39.09 3.74
N ILE A 142 -17.71 40.20 3.03
CA ILE A 142 -18.93 40.56 2.31
C ILE A 142 -18.53 40.90 0.88
N ASP A 143 -19.05 40.12 -0.06
CA ASP A 143 -18.89 40.37 -1.49
C ASP A 143 -19.65 41.65 -1.88
N LEU A 144 -18.94 42.60 -2.50
CA LEU A 144 -19.48 43.88 -2.95
C LEU A 144 -19.65 43.94 -4.46
N ILE A 145 -19.57 42.82 -5.19
CA ILE A 145 -19.66 42.79 -6.66
C ILE A 145 -20.92 43.48 -7.20
N ASN A 146 -22.04 43.38 -6.46
CA ASN A 146 -23.31 44.04 -6.80
C ASN A 146 -23.27 45.56 -6.69
N TYR A 147 -22.22 46.11 -6.07
CA TYR A 147 -21.94 47.54 -5.91
C TYR A 147 -20.82 48.03 -6.85
N SER A 148 -20.32 47.17 -7.75
CA SER A 148 -19.28 47.55 -8.70
C SER A 148 -19.71 48.74 -9.57
N GLY A 149 -18.82 49.71 -9.72
CA GLY A 149 -19.05 50.93 -10.51
C GLY A 149 -19.87 52.02 -9.82
N ILE A 150 -20.26 51.85 -8.55
CA ILE A 150 -20.87 52.90 -7.74
C ILE A 150 -20.06 53.15 -6.45
N ASP A 151 -20.13 54.37 -5.93
CA ASP A 151 -19.55 54.68 -4.62
C ASP A 151 -20.39 54.04 -3.50
N ILE A 152 -19.73 53.55 -2.45
CA ILE A 152 -20.37 52.86 -1.34
C ILE A 152 -20.17 53.57 -0.01
N VAL A 153 -21.12 53.41 0.90
CA VAL A 153 -20.99 53.76 2.32
C VAL A 153 -21.30 52.52 3.13
N VAL A 154 -20.39 52.17 4.04
CA VAL A 154 -20.51 51.04 4.95
C VAL A 154 -20.98 51.53 6.32
N THR A 155 -21.97 50.86 6.89
CA THR A 155 -22.49 51.16 8.24
C THR A 155 -22.45 49.92 9.10
N PHE A 156 -21.70 49.99 10.20
CA PHE A 156 -21.67 48.98 11.25
C PHE A 156 -22.67 49.38 12.33
N SER A 157 -23.56 48.47 12.68
CA SER A 157 -24.61 48.70 13.68
C SER A 157 -24.61 47.59 14.72
N ALA A 158 -24.37 47.96 15.98
CA ALA A 158 -24.49 47.04 17.11
C ALA A 158 -25.81 47.30 17.84
N VAL A 159 -26.59 46.25 18.03
CA VAL A 159 -27.91 46.24 18.68
C VAL A 159 -27.79 45.60 20.05
N TYR A 160 -28.39 46.21 21.07
CA TYR A 160 -28.35 45.73 22.44
C TYR A 160 -29.00 44.35 22.63
N GLY A 161 -28.31 43.44 23.33
CA GLY A 161 -28.80 42.08 23.60
C GLY A 161 -29.56 41.89 24.92
N GLY A 162 -29.82 42.96 25.67
CA GLY A 162 -30.66 42.89 26.88
C GLY A 162 -29.93 42.54 28.18
N GLY A 163 -28.60 42.62 28.22
CA GLY A 163 -27.81 42.45 29.44
C GLY A 163 -26.40 43.02 29.32
N TRP A 164 -25.64 42.98 30.40
CA TRP A 164 -24.35 43.66 30.52
C TRP A 164 -23.17 42.90 29.90
N ALA A 165 -23.28 41.58 29.73
CA ALA A 165 -22.24 40.74 29.12
C ALA A 165 -22.51 40.59 27.62
N GLY A 166 -22.42 41.70 26.89
CA GLY A 166 -22.91 41.79 25.51
C GLY A 166 -22.09 42.70 24.60
N ASP A 167 -20.81 42.90 24.91
CA ASP A 167 -19.96 43.79 24.11
C ASP A 167 -19.73 43.21 22.72
N ILE A 168 -19.68 44.10 21.74
CA ILE A 168 -19.41 43.75 20.35
C ILE A 168 -18.28 44.63 19.88
N ALA A 169 -17.16 44.03 19.48
CA ALA A 169 -16.02 44.76 18.93
C ALA A 169 -15.84 44.48 17.45
N ILE A 170 -15.27 45.46 16.74
CA ILE A 170 -14.82 45.35 15.37
C ILE A 170 -13.42 45.95 15.24
N ASP A 171 -12.66 45.44 14.28
CA ASP A 171 -11.29 45.88 14.02
C ASP A 171 -10.87 45.55 12.58
N ASN A 172 -9.76 46.14 12.12
CA ASN A 172 -9.15 45.91 10.80
C ASN A 172 -10.18 45.87 9.65
N ILE A 173 -10.90 46.98 9.47
CA ILE A 173 -11.84 47.15 8.36
C ILE A 173 -11.04 47.35 7.08
N GLU A 174 -11.34 46.59 6.04
CA GLU A 174 -10.64 46.66 4.77
C GLU A 174 -11.62 46.53 3.59
N ILE A 175 -11.39 47.32 2.54
CA ILE A 175 -12.07 47.19 1.25
C ILE A 175 -10.99 46.97 0.20
N SER A 176 -10.94 45.79 -0.38
CA SER A 176 -9.90 45.39 -1.34
C SER A 176 -10.39 44.26 -2.25
N GLU A 177 -9.53 43.78 -3.15
CA GLU A 177 -9.70 42.44 -3.74
C GLU A 177 -9.52 41.35 -2.67
N PRO A 178 -10.17 40.18 -2.78
CA PRO A 178 -9.77 39.01 -2.02
C PRO A 178 -8.37 38.57 -2.45
N LEU A 179 -7.64 37.90 -1.56
CA LEU A 179 -6.36 37.27 -1.88
C LEU A 179 -6.62 35.84 -2.40
N PRO A 180 -6.51 35.59 -3.73
CA PRO A 180 -6.57 34.25 -4.28
C PRO A 180 -5.29 33.48 -3.95
N GLY A 181 -5.44 32.19 -3.71
CA GLY A 181 -4.32 31.26 -3.52
C GLY A 181 -4.82 29.92 -2.98
N CYS A 182 -3.91 28.98 -2.75
CA CYS A 182 -4.33 27.69 -2.21
C CYS A 182 -4.73 27.81 -0.73
N THR A 183 -5.99 27.47 -0.41
CA THR A 183 -6.52 27.54 0.95
C THR A 183 -6.42 26.21 1.72
N ASP A 184 -5.91 25.15 1.09
CA ASP A 184 -5.77 23.83 1.71
C ASP A 184 -4.45 23.71 2.47
N SER A 185 -4.50 23.60 3.80
CA SER A 185 -3.33 23.47 4.67
C SER A 185 -2.46 22.22 4.41
N LEU A 186 -2.95 21.24 3.65
CA LEU A 186 -2.18 20.05 3.25
C LEU A 186 -1.44 20.22 1.91
N ALA A 187 -1.70 21.30 1.18
CA ALA A 187 -1.02 21.60 -0.07
C ALA A 187 0.38 22.20 0.17
N CYS A 188 1.30 21.93 -0.76
CA CYS A 188 2.68 22.41 -0.72
C CYS A 188 2.80 23.93 -0.91
N ASN A 189 1.81 24.56 -1.55
CA ASN A 189 1.71 25.99 -1.76
C ASN A 189 0.56 26.63 -0.98
N TYR A 190 0.17 26.02 0.16
CA TYR A 190 -0.80 26.61 1.07
C TYR A 190 -0.41 28.06 1.40
N ASP A 191 -1.35 28.97 1.19
CA ASP A 191 -1.22 30.38 1.54
C ASP A 191 -2.18 30.69 2.69
N ALA A 192 -1.61 30.94 3.88
CA ALA A 192 -2.36 31.27 5.08
C ALA A 192 -3.12 32.61 4.99
N PHE A 193 -2.78 33.46 4.00
CA PHE A 193 -3.47 34.70 3.71
C PHE A 193 -4.49 34.56 2.57
N ALA A 194 -4.44 33.47 1.80
CA ALA A 194 -5.44 33.19 0.80
C ALA A 194 -6.77 32.88 1.48
N ILE A 195 -7.81 33.50 0.96
CA ILE A 195 -9.18 33.40 1.47
C ILE A 195 -10.16 32.91 0.41
N VAL A 196 -9.70 32.86 -0.84
CA VAL A 196 -10.42 32.30 -1.98
C VAL A 196 -9.50 31.29 -2.63
N ASP A 197 -9.95 30.03 -2.70
CA ASP A 197 -9.26 29.01 -3.46
C ASP A 197 -9.33 29.35 -4.95
N ASP A 198 -8.17 29.56 -5.56
CA ASP A 198 -8.03 29.81 -6.99
C ASP A 198 -7.77 28.53 -7.80
N GLY A 199 -7.80 27.37 -7.14
CA GLY A 199 -7.52 26.07 -7.74
C GLY A 199 -6.03 25.84 -8.02
N SER A 200 -5.14 26.67 -7.46
CA SER A 200 -3.69 26.53 -7.63
C SER A 200 -3.06 25.50 -6.68
N CYS A 201 -3.82 24.83 -5.82
CA CYS A 201 -3.29 23.88 -4.84
C CYS A 201 -2.44 22.76 -5.48
N LEU A 202 -1.18 22.67 -5.04
CA LEU A 202 -0.22 21.65 -5.42
C LEU A 202 -0.08 20.66 -4.27
N TYR A 203 -0.28 19.38 -4.56
CA TYR A 203 -0.31 18.33 -3.54
C TYR A 203 0.94 17.45 -3.59
N PRO A 204 1.38 16.91 -2.42
CA PRO A 204 2.45 15.93 -2.35
C PRO A 204 2.25 14.78 -3.35
N ALA A 205 3.35 14.23 -3.87
CA ALA A 205 3.29 13.01 -4.67
C ALA A 205 2.69 11.86 -3.84
N ILE A 206 2.10 10.86 -4.48
CA ILE A 206 1.41 9.75 -3.79
C ILE A 206 2.27 8.49 -3.92
N ALA A 207 2.50 7.78 -2.81
CA ALA A 207 3.18 6.50 -2.82
C ALA A 207 2.28 5.36 -3.36
N PRO A 208 2.84 4.33 -4.03
CA PRO A 208 4.27 4.10 -4.31
C PRO A 208 4.92 5.17 -5.19
N TYR A 209 6.11 5.61 -4.81
CA TYR A 209 6.85 6.70 -5.44
C TYR A 209 8.19 6.20 -5.99
N PHE A 210 8.63 6.73 -7.13
CA PHE A 210 9.90 6.36 -7.77
C PHE A 210 10.53 7.54 -8.52
N GLU A 211 11.84 7.69 -8.36
CA GLU A 211 12.69 8.64 -9.09
C GLU A 211 13.98 7.92 -9.53
N ASP A 212 14.30 7.99 -10.82
CA ASP A 212 15.46 7.33 -11.46
C ASP A 212 16.52 8.32 -11.98
N PHE A 213 16.30 9.62 -11.77
CA PHE A 213 17.13 10.73 -12.25
C PHE A 213 17.44 10.68 -13.76
N GLY A 214 16.65 9.95 -14.56
CA GLY A 214 16.91 9.69 -15.98
C GLY A 214 16.83 10.93 -16.88
N THR A 215 16.35 12.07 -16.35
CA THR A 215 16.29 13.34 -17.08
C THR A 215 17.62 14.11 -17.07
N GLY A 216 18.58 13.71 -16.24
CA GLY A 216 19.86 14.40 -16.09
C GLY A 216 19.74 15.81 -15.49
N SER A 217 18.66 16.06 -14.75
CA SER A 217 18.34 17.35 -14.12
C SER A 217 17.72 17.14 -12.74
N LEU A 218 17.66 18.20 -11.92
CA LEU A 218 16.88 18.17 -10.68
C LEU A 218 15.41 17.81 -11.02
N PRO A 219 14.82 16.80 -10.37
CA PRO A 219 13.44 16.44 -10.67
C PRO A 219 12.47 17.58 -10.37
N LEU A 220 11.52 17.83 -11.29
CA LEU A 220 10.50 18.86 -11.11
C LEU A 220 9.41 18.44 -10.10
N GLY A 221 9.28 17.14 -9.81
CA GLY A 221 8.21 16.61 -8.97
C GLY A 221 6.79 16.92 -9.48
N ASN A 222 5.79 16.65 -8.63
CA ASN A 222 4.37 16.86 -8.90
C ASN A 222 3.89 18.24 -8.40
N GLY A 223 4.67 19.29 -8.65
CA GLY A 223 4.39 20.67 -8.26
C GLY A 223 4.96 21.09 -6.90
N CYS A 224 5.23 20.14 -5.99
CA CYS A 224 5.93 20.44 -4.74
C CYS A 224 7.44 20.59 -4.90
N ASN A 225 7.96 20.16 -6.07
CA ASN A 225 9.35 20.21 -6.53
C ASN A 225 10.37 19.55 -5.60
N TRP A 226 11.44 19.05 -6.22
CA TRP A 226 12.65 18.73 -5.47
C TRP A 226 13.43 20.00 -5.19
N PHE A 227 14.21 19.98 -4.13
CA PHE A 227 15.07 21.10 -3.75
C PHE A 227 16.52 20.63 -3.60
N LYS A 228 17.47 21.50 -3.98
CA LYS A 228 18.87 21.32 -3.64
C LYS A 228 19.43 22.62 -3.09
N SER A 229 20.37 22.53 -2.14
CA SER A 229 20.96 23.72 -1.52
C SER A 229 21.67 24.62 -2.54
N GLU A 230 21.47 25.94 -2.44
CA GLU A 230 22.21 26.94 -3.23
C GLU A 230 23.66 27.08 -2.73
N LEU A 231 24.51 26.17 -3.23
CA LEU A 231 25.98 26.17 -3.36
C LEU A 231 26.82 26.86 -2.25
N MET A 232 27.11 26.11 -1.18
CA MET A 232 28.49 26.06 -0.65
C MET A 232 29.10 24.75 -1.16
N GLY A 233 30.13 24.82 -2.02
CA GLY A 233 30.70 23.66 -2.71
C GLY A 233 30.07 23.39 -4.09
N ASP A 234 30.30 22.20 -4.63
CA ASP A 234 29.79 21.77 -5.95
C ASP A 234 28.35 21.24 -5.86
N GLY A 235 27.95 20.70 -4.71
CA GLY A 235 26.58 20.24 -4.47
C GLY A 235 26.12 19.08 -5.35
N TRP A 236 24.82 18.79 -5.31
CA TRP A 236 24.23 17.71 -6.10
C TRP A 236 24.14 18.07 -7.59
N GLN A 237 24.75 17.20 -8.40
CA GLN A 237 24.81 17.21 -9.85
C GLN A 237 23.97 16.06 -10.41
N PHE A 238 23.45 16.25 -11.63
CA PHE A 238 22.60 15.28 -12.33
C PHE A 238 23.09 15.02 -13.76
N ASN A 239 24.11 15.76 -14.20
CA ASN A 239 24.74 15.61 -15.49
C ASN A 239 26.26 15.71 -15.31
N GLY A 240 27.00 15.53 -16.40
CA GLY A 240 28.44 15.44 -16.32
C GLY A 240 28.89 14.11 -15.69
N LEU A 241 30.20 13.91 -15.67
CA LEU A 241 30.82 12.70 -15.14
C LEU A 241 31.42 13.00 -13.77
N PRO A 242 31.14 12.17 -12.75
CA PRO A 242 31.94 12.17 -11.52
C PRO A 242 33.38 11.76 -11.83
N GLU A 243 34.29 11.97 -10.89
CA GLU A 243 35.71 11.66 -11.06
C GLU A 243 36.08 10.28 -10.49
N TYR A 244 37.34 9.87 -10.67
CA TYR A 244 37.92 8.65 -10.09
C TYR A 244 37.09 7.37 -10.28
N ALA A 245 36.93 6.56 -9.23
CA ALA A 245 36.21 5.29 -9.29
C ALA A 245 34.73 5.49 -9.67
N ALA A 246 34.14 6.61 -9.25
CA ALA A 246 32.77 6.94 -9.58
C ALA A 246 32.55 7.19 -11.07
N SER A 247 33.56 7.66 -11.82
CA SER A 247 33.49 7.78 -13.29
C SER A 247 33.26 6.43 -14.01
N TYR A 248 33.57 5.31 -13.34
CA TYR A 248 33.40 3.93 -13.85
C TYR A 248 32.30 3.15 -13.11
N ASN A 249 31.30 3.84 -12.55
CA ASN A 249 30.23 3.21 -11.76
C ASN A 249 29.32 2.25 -12.56
N GLY A 250 29.43 2.21 -13.88
CA GLY A 250 28.73 1.26 -14.75
C GLY A 250 27.30 1.67 -15.16
N ARG A 251 26.81 2.87 -14.78
CA ARG A 251 25.58 3.48 -15.31
C ARG A 251 25.90 4.57 -16.32
N ASP A 252 24.95 4.83 -17.22
CA ASP A 252 25.06 5.86 -18.25
C ASP A 252 25.08 7.26 -17.63
N THR A 253 25.84 8.17 -18.21
CA THR A 253 25.91 9.56 -17.71
C THR A 253 24.55 10.23 -17.76
N GLY A 254 24.17 10.88 -16.65
CA GLY A 254 22.91 11.63 -16.57
C GLY A 254 21.70 10.79 -16.14
N THR A 255 21.92 9.56 -15.66
CA THR A 255 20.87 8.70 -15.09
C THR A 255 21.01 8.51 -13.59
N TYR A 256 21.71 9.42 -12.90
CA TYR A 256 21.94 9.35 -11.45
C TYR A 256 22.29 10.73 -10.91
N ALA A 257 22.04 10.94 -9.63
CA ALA A 257 22.50 12.11 -8.90
C ALA A 257 23.88 11.82 -8.28
N TRP A 258 24.76 12.83 -8.22
CA TRP A 258 26.09 12.68 -7.65
C TRP A 258 26.61 13.95 -7.01
N VAL A 259 27.60 13.83 -6.13
CA VAL A 259 28.30 14.97 -5.51
C VAL A 259 29.79 14.83 -5.78
N ASP A 260 30.36 15.89 -6.35
CA ASP A 260 31.80 16.08 -6.50
C ASP A 260 32.38 16.58 -5.17
N PHE A 261 33.40 15.90 -4.64
CA PHE A 261 34.10 16.34 -3.43
C PHE A 261 35.48 16.95 -3.73
N SER A 262 35.73 17.35 -4.98
CA SER A 262 36.93 18.08 -5.40
C SER A 262 37.09 19.43 -4.72
N ASN A 263 35.97 20.07 -4.38
CA ASN A 263 35.92 21.26 -3.55
C ASN A 263 35.43 20.92 -2.13
N SER A 264 35.50 21.90 -1.23
CA SER A 264 35.00 21.72 0.14
C SER A 264 33.46 21.77 0.16
N ASP A 265 32.86 20.58 0.28
CA ASP A 265 31.41 20.41 0.39
C ASP A 265 31.02 20.12 1.84
N SER A 266 30.63 21.17 2.55
CA SER A 266 30.13 21.09 3.93
C SER A 266 28.60 20.98 3.92
N ALA A 267 28.10 19.74 3.94
CA ALA A 267 26.69 19.42 4.16
C ALA A 267 25.72 19.87 3.05
N VAL A 268 26.01 19.50 1.80
CA VAL A 268 25.14 19.76 0.63
C VAL A 268 23.91 18.86 0.63
N VAL A 269 22.75 19.42 0.26
CA VAL A 269 21.44 18.76 0.45
C VAL A 269 20.73 18.55 -0.89
N LEU A 270 20.14 17.37 -1.05
CA LEU A 270 19.10 17.05 -2.02
C LEU A 270 17.85 16.63 -1.26
N GLU A 271 16.83 17.48 -1.28
CA GLU A 271 15.54 17.25 -0.65
C GLU A 271 14.53 16.76 -1.69
N MET A 272 13.90 15.63 -1.37
CA MET A 272 12.82 15.06 -2.16
C MET A 272 11.58 15.95 -2.07
N GLU A 273 10.75 15.94 -3.10
CA GLU A 273 9.39 16.45 -2.92
C GLU A 273 8.67 15.65 -1.81
N PRO A 274 7.72 16.26 -1.07
CA PRO A 274 6.94 15.54 -0.08
C PRO A 274 6.13 14.41 -0.72
N VAL A 275 6.02 13.28 -0.01
CA VAL A 275 5.28 12.11 -0.48
C VAL A 275 4.23 11.69 0.53
N ASN A 276 2.97 11.60 0.10
CA ASN A 276 1.86 11.04 0.85
C ASN A 276 1.89 9.50 0.78
N MET A 277 2.02 8.87 1.94
CA MET A 277 2.16 7.43 2.13
C MET A 277 0.86 6.76 2.60
N VAL A 278 -0.29 7.42 2.50
CA VAL A 278 -1.59 6.91 2.98
C VAL A 278 -1.95 5.50 2.45
N ASN A 279 -1.40 5.12 1.29
CA ASN A 279 -1.64 3.82 0.67
C ASN A 279 -0.66 2.71 1.10
N LEU A 280 0.30 3.02 1.98
CA LEU A 280 1.33 2.07 2.43
C LEU A 280 1.01 1.55 3.84
N THR A 281 1.31 0.28 4.08
CA THR A 281 1.14 -0.39 5.39
C THR A 281 2.47 -0.64 6.09
N THR A 282 3.55 -0.79 5.33
CA THR A 282 4.92 -1.02 5.82
C THR A 282 5.90 -0.10 5.07
N PRO A 283 5.73 1.23 5.17
CA PRO A 283 6.44 2.18 4.34
C PRO A 283 7.95 2.18 4.61
N ALA A 284 8.73 2.18 3.53
CA ALA A 284 10.17 2.33 3.57
C ALA A 284 10.68 3.16 2.41
N LEU A 285 11.77 3.88 2.67
CA LEU A 285 12.62 4.49 1.66
C LEU A 285 13.58 3.44 1.14
N PHE A 286 13.70 3.30 -0.18
CA PHE A 286 14.74 2.55 -0.86
C PHE A 286 15.53 3.49 -1.78
N PHE A 287 16.81 3.17 -2.00
CA PHE A 287 17.66 3.90 -2.93
C PHE A 287 18.88 3.06 -3.29
N ASP A 288 19.39 3.26 -4.49
CA ASP A 288 20.68 2.74 -4.91
C ASP A 288 21.78 3.75 -4.55
N TYR A 289 22.88 3.25 -4.00
CA TYR A 289 23.99 4.07 -3.57
C TYR A 289 25.31 3.47 -4.05
N PHE A 290 26.22 4.35 -4.49
CA PHE A 290 27.56 4.00 -4.91
C PHE A 290 28.57 4.89 -4.19
N SER A 291 29.61 4.26 -3.63
CA SER A 291 30.74 4.92 -2.98
C SER A 291 31.93 3.94 -2.95
N ASP A 292 32.90 4.17 -3.83
CA ASP A 292 34.09 3.34 -4.02
C ASP A 292 35.32 4.26 -4.11
N LEU A 293 36.43 3.85 -3.51
CA LEU A 293 37.72 4.56 -3.55
C LEU A 293 38.73 3.98 -4.55
N ASP A 294 38.37 2.95 -5.30
CA ASP A 294 39.28 2.08 -6.06
C ASP A 294 40.42 1.53 -5.18
N THR A 295 40.47 0.20 -5.10
CA THR A 295 41.45 -0.55 -4.32
C THR A 295 42.90 -0.09 -4.52
N PHE A 296 43.30 0.40 -5.69
CA PHE A 296 44.68 0.83 -5.96
C PHE A 296 45.09 2.10 -5.19
N LEU A 297 44.17 3.04 -4.97
CA LEU A 297 44.44 4.31 -4.30
C LEU A 297 44.45 4.17 -2.76
N THR A 298 43.65 3.24 -2.23
CA THR A 298 43.56 2.98 -0.79
C THR A 298 44.89 2.53 -0.16
N ILE A 299 45.78 1.90 -0.94
CA ILE A 299 47.05 1.34 -0.48
C ILE A 299 48.11 2.42 -0.22
N TRP A 300 48.01 3.58 -0.87
CA TRP A 300 49.05 4.61 -0.85
C TRP A 300 48.64 5.92 -0.19
N GLN A 301 47.34 6.23 -0.13
CA GLN A 301 46.86 7.54 0.32
C GLN A 301 45.88 7.49 1.50
N ASN A 302 45.35 6.30 1.85
CA ASN A 302 44.32 6.09 2.89
C ASN A 302 43.27 7.22 2.96
N PRO A 303 42.49 7.43 1.89
CA PRO A 303 41.58 8.56 1.80
C PRO A 303 40.42 8.46 2.79
N SER A 304 39.94 9.61 3.26
CA SER A 304 38.72 9.64 4.07
C SER A 304 37.50 9.44 3.18
N LEU A 305 36.60 8.55 3.60
CA LEU A 305 35.32 8.31 2.92
C LEU A 305 34.33 9.43 3.23
N ASN A 306 33.64 9.94 2.23
CA ASN A 306 32.58 10.93 2.43
C ASN A 306 31.33 10.27 3.01
N LYS A 307 30.46 11.10 3.59
CA LYS A 307 29.29 10.63 4.33
C LYS A 307 28.01 11.05 3.62
N LEU A 308 27.11 10.09 3.44
CA LEU A 308 25.73 10.33 3.09
C LEU A 308 24.86 10.20 4.35
N PHE A 309 24.09 11.23 4.66
CA PHE A 309 23.06 11.21 5.69
C PHE A 309 21.68 11.21 5.05
N ILE A 310 20.74 10.50 5.68
CA ILE A 310 19.33 10.48 5.32
C ILE A 310 18.57 11.05 6.50
N GLU A 311 17.76 12.07 6.24
CA GLU A 311 17.07 12.82 7.27
C GLU A 311 15.60 12.99 6.91
N THR A 312 14.73 13.00 7.93
CA THR A 312 13.27 13.16 7.81
C THR A 312 12.80 14.36 8.61
N TRP A 313 11.80 15.08 8.10
CA TRP A 313 11.24 16.26 8.77
C TRP A 313 10.10 15.89 9.73
N ASP A 314 10.15 16.35 10.97
CA ASP A 314 9.10 16.11 11.98
C ASP A 314 8.14 17.30 12.19
N GLY A 315 8.26 18.35 11.38
CA GLY A 315 7.49 19.61 11.52
C GLY A 315 8.31 20.75 12.10
N PHE A 316 9.40 20.44 12.80
CA PHE A 316 10.24 21.41 13.50
C PHE A 316 11.73 21.24 13.18
N ASN A 317 12.21 20.01 13.03
CA ASN A 317 13.61 19.67 12.84
C ASN A 317 13.78 18.55 11.80
N TRP A 318 14.95 18.55 11.17
CA TRP A 318 15.44 17.42 10.39
C TRP A 318 16.09 16.40 11.33
N ASN A 319 15.52 15.20 11.37
CA ASN A 319 15.97 14.11 12.22
C ASN A 319 16.75 13.06 11.41
N LEU A 320 17.83 12.54 11.99
CA LEU A 320 18.64 11.52 11.34
C LEU A 320 17.90 10.18 11.28
N LEU A 321 17.66 9.70 10.06
CA LEU A 321 17.13 8.36 9.77
C LEU A 321 18.27 7.33 9.62
N GLY A 322 19.41 7.76 9.09
CA GLY A 322 20.62 6.94 9.01
C GLY A 322 21.77 7.61 8.26
N SER A 323 22.94 6.99 8.31
CA SER A 323 24.14 7.49 7.63
C SER A 323 24.94 6.35 6.99
N PHE A 324 25.61 6.66 5.89
CA PHE A 324 26.45 5.75 5.11
C PHE A 324 27.82 6.37 4.89
N GLN A 325 28.86 5.60 5.17
CA GLN A 325 30.26 5.95 4.93
C GLN A 325 30.97 4.66 4.51
N LEU A 326 30.93 4.37 3.21
CA LEU A 326 31.20 3.05 2.66
C LEU A 326 32.29 3.10 1.60
N ASN A 327 33.00 1.98 1.44
CA ASN A 327 33.96 1.75 0.36
C ASN A 327 33.64 0.40 -0.27
N ILE A 328 32.61 0.36 -1.11
CA ILE A 328 32.08 -0.87 -1.69
C ILE A 328 31.99 -0.67 -3.19
N SER A 329 32.56 -1.63 -3.93
CA SER A 329 32.52 -1.58 -5.38
C SER A 329 31.13 -1.92 -5.91
N GLY A 330 30.70 -1.15 -6.90
CA GLY A 330 29.40 -1.31 -7.56
C GLY A 330 28.23 -0.73 -6.78
N TRP A 331 27.10 -0.61 -7.49
CA TRP A 331 25.85 -0.11 -6.94
C TRP A 331 25.21 -1.12 -5.99
N ASN A 332 24.75 -0.64 -4.85
CA ASN A 332 24.01 -1.45 -3.87
C ASN A 332 22.70 -0.74 -3.49
N THR A 333 21.61 -1.51 -3.38
CA THR A 333 20.33 -0.99 -2.90
C THR A 333 20.28 -1.05 -1.39
N TYR A 334 19.89 0.06 -0.76
CA TYR A 334 19.68 0.19 0.67
C TYR A 334 18.24 0.60 0.96
N TYR A 335 17.79 0.36 2.20
CA TYR A 335 16.48 0.80 2.64
C TYR A 335 16.48 1.30 4.09
N LYS A 336 15.48 2.12 4.41
CA LYS A 336 15.17 2.61 5.76
C LYS A 336 13.67 2.58 6.01
N TYR A 337 13.28 2.02 7.15
CA TYR A 337 11.89 2.08 7.62
C TYR A 337 11.46 3.52 7.85
N LEU A 338 10.30 3.89 7.34
CA LEU A 338 9.67 5.18 7.63
C LEU A 338 8.70 4.96 8.78
N THR A 339 9.23 4.99 10.01
CA THR A 339 8.43 4.84 11.23
C THR A 339 7.58 6.09 11.51
N ASN A 340 6.60 6.01 12.41
CA ASN A 340 5.65 7.11 12.71
C ASN A 340 6.30 8.44 13.13
N THR A 341 7.59 8.48 13.49
CA THR A 341 8.31 9.72 13.78
C THR A 341 8.89 10.39 12.54
N ALA A 342 8.79 9.75 11.37
CA ALA A 342 9.37 10.24 10.12
C ALA A 342 8.37 11.06 9.27
N TYR A 343 7.09 11.08 9.62
CA TYR A 343 6.03 11.68 8.80
C TYR A 343 4.93 12.33 9.65
N ILE A 344 4.21 13.28 9.05
CA ILE A 344 3.09 14.02 9.68
C ILE A 344 1.89 13.90 8.75
N ASN A 345 0.74 13.46 9.28
CA ASN A 345 -0.48 13.26 8.48
C ASN A 345 -0.23 12.42 7.22
N ASP A 346 0.51 11.32 7.38
CA ASP A 346 0.94 10.41 6.30
C ASP A 346 1.86 11.03 5.23
N ILE A 347 2.27 12.28 5.37
CA ILE A 347 3.21 12.95 4.45
C ILE A 347 4.63 12.88 5.03
N VAL A 348 5.55 12.27 4.26
CA VAL A 348 6.97 12.23 4.58
C VAL A 348 7.72 13.30 3.77
N LYS A 349 8.68 13.97 4.41
CA LYS A 349 9.72 14.74 3.73
C LYS A 349 11.07 14.14 4.04
N ILE A 350 11.88 13.89 3.01
CA ILE A 350 13.17 13.21 3.11
C ILE A 350 14.21 14.07 2.41
N ARG A 351 15.41 14.13 3.00
CA ARG A 351 16.58 14.69 2.31
C ARG A 351 17.81 13.82 2.45
N PHE A 352 18.63 13.86 1.41
CA PHE A 352 19.94 13.27 1.32
C PHE A 352 20.98 14.38 1.50
N ARG A 353 21.76 14.30 2.57
CA ARG A 353 22.79 15.28 2.90
C ARG A 353 24.17 14.64 2.75
N ALA A 354 24.97 15.17 1.86
CA ALA A 354 26.32 14.68 1.59
C ALA A 354 27.34 15.62 2.26
N GLU A 355 28.35 15.06 2.91
CA GLU A 355 29.32 15.83 3.68
C GLU A 355 30.71 15.21 3.59
N GLU A 356 31.72 16.08 3.47
CA GLU A 356 33.12 15.68 3.50
C GLU A 356 33.52 15.20 4.90
N SER A 357 34.30 14.13 5.01
CA SER A 357 34.67 13.59 6.33
C SER A 357 35.75 14.37 7.06
N GLN A 358 36.58 15.11 6.34
CA GLN A 358 37.67 15.93 6.88
C GLN A 358 37.99 17.12 5.96
N SER A 359 37.88 18.36 6.45
CA SER A 359 38.17 19.52 5.61
C SER A 359 39.62 19.53 5.10
N GLY A 360 39.80 19.63 3.77
CA GLY A 360 41.10 19.73 3.11
C GLY A 360 41.89 18.42 2.96
N GLY A 361 41.21 17.26 3.06
CA GLY A 361 41.79 15.92 2.87
C GLY A 361 41.71 15.37 1.43
N SER A 362 42.03 14.09 1.23
CA SER A 362 41.88 13.36 -0.05
C SER A 362 40.44 12.92 -0.35
N ASN A 363 39.47 13.71 0.11
CA ASN A 363 38.04 13.41 0.05
C ASN A 363 37.50 13.45 -1.38
N TYR A 364 38.16 14.23 -2.25
CA TYR A 364 37.89 14.32 -3.69
C TYR A 364 38.02 13.00 -4.45
N LEU A 365 38.58 11.96 -3.83
CA LEU A 365 38.66 10.62 -4.43
C LEU A 365 37.36 9.83 -4.28
N ASN A 366 36.46 10.24 -3.37
CA ASN A 366 35.26 9.49 -3.01
C ASN A 366 33.99 10.27 -3.31
N ASP A 367 33.64 10.35 -4.58
CA ASP A 367 32.35 10.91 -4.97
C ASP A 367 31.20 9.99 -4.55
N LEU A 368 30.09 10.62 -4.17
CA LEU A 368 28.90 9.92 -3.70
C LEU A 368 27.81 9.97 -4.75
N LEU A 369 27.28 8.81 -5.10
CA LEU A 369 26.31 8.63 -6.18
C LEU A 369 25.02 8.02 -5.61
N LEU A 370 23.88 8.54 -6.05
CA LEU A 370 22.53 8.17 -5.62
C LEU A 370 21.64 7.94 -6.83
N ASP A 371 20.86 6.88 -6.81
CA ASP A 371 19.92 6.56 -7.89
C ASP A 371 18.72 5.73 -7.40
N ASN A 372 17.71 5.54 -8.25
CA ASN A 372 16.53 4.70 -8.04
C ASN A 372 15.87 4.89 -6.66
N VAL A 373 15.57 6.14 -6.29
CA VAL A 373 14.94 6.47 -5.02
C VAL A 373 13.47 6.05 -5.06
N ARG A 374 13.02 5.22 -4.11
CA ARG A 374 11.65 4.70 -4.01
C ARG A 374 11.06 4.88 -2.62
N ILE A 375 9.75 5.06 -2.57
CA ILE A 375 8.97 4.91 -1.33
C ILE A 375 7.86 3.90 -1.60
N GLU A 376 7.94 2.75 -0.95
CA GLU A 376 7.02 1.63 -1.16
C GLU A 376 6.93 0.74 0.09
N ASN A 377 6.07 -0.29 0.04
CA ASN A 377 5.96 -1.26 1.12
C ASN A 377 7.17 -2.21 1.13
N ILE A 378 7.61 -2.59 2.33
CA ILE A 378 8.52 -3.72 2.48
C ILE A 378 7.76 -5.03 2.26
N VAL A 379 8.31 -5.87 1.38
CA VAL A 379 7.88 -7.25 1.12
C VAL A 379 9.08 -8.17 1.24
N PHE A 380 9.09 -8.99 2.28
CA PHE A 380 10.11 -10.01 2.51
C PHE A 380 9.81 -11.26 1.70
N GLY A 381 10.85 -11.86 1.11
CA GLY A 381 10.77 -13.16 0.46
C GLY A 381 12.03 -13.46 -0.33
N CYS A 382 12.03 -14.58 -1.04
CA CYS A 382 13.14 -14.95 -1.91
C CYS A 382 13.13 -14.09 -3.18
N THR A 383 14.20 -13.34 -3.41
CA THR A 383 14.37 -12.43 -4.54
C THR A 383 15.12 -13.07 -5.71
N ASP A 384 15.69 -14.27 -5.54
CA ASP A 384 16.39 -14.99 -6.58
C ASP A 384 15.42 -15.73 -7.51
N SER A 385 15.31 -15.27 -8.75
CA SER A 385 14.49 -15.89 -9.81
C SER A 385 14.83 -17.36 -10.13
N LEU A 386 16.00 -17.86 -9.69
CA LEU A 386 16.41 -19.25 -9.86
C LEU A 386 15.95 -20.15 -8.71
N ALA A 387 15.45 -19.60 -7.60
CA ALA A 387 14.94 -20.37 -6.48
C ALA A 387 13.50 -20.87 -6.74
N CYS A 388 13.14 -22.02 -6.16
CA CYS A 388 11.81 -22.61 -6.35
C CYS A 388 10.70 -21.80 -5.67
N ASN A 389 11.03 -21.08 -4.61
CA ASN A 389 10.11 -20.22 -3.87
C ASN A 389 10.36 -18.73 -4.14
N TYR A 390 10.91 -18.40 -5.32
CA TYR A 390 11.02 -17.02 -5.78
C TYR A 390 9.68 -16.29 -5.64
N ASP A 391 9.72 -15.13 -5.00
CA ASP A 391 8.59 -14.22 -4.86
C ASP A 391 8.85 -12.96 -5.69
N ALA A 392 8.10 -12.81 -6.78
CA ALA A 392 8.19 -11.66 -7.68
C ALA A 392 7.74 -10.34 -7.03
N LEU A 393 7.06 -10.39 -5.88
CA LEU A 393 6.66 -9.21 -5.11
C LEU A 393 7.67 -8.85 -4.02
N ALA A 394 8.61 -9.75 -3.68
CA ALA A 394 9.61 -9.48 -2.66
C ALA A 394 10.63 -8.45 -3.14
N ASN A 395 10.85 -7.42 -2.31
CA ASN A 395 11.88 -6.40 -2.53
C ASN A 395 13.00 -6.45 -1.49
N ILE A 396 12.90 -7.33 -0.49
CA ILE A 396 13.96 -7.61 0.48
C ILE A 396 14.15 -9.13 0.61
N GLU A 397 15.37 -9.57 0.34
CA GLU A 397 15.80 -10.95 0.57
C GLU A 397 15.78 -11.30 2.07
N ASP A 398 14.99 -12.31 2.44
CA ASP A 398 14.86 -12.78 3.82
C ASP A 398 15.61 -14.10 4.09
N SER A 399 16.46 -14.52 3.14
CA SER A 399 17.18 -15.79 3.15
C SER A 399 16.26 -17.02 3.11
N SER A 400 15.01 -16.86 2.66
CA SER A 400 14.09 -17.97 2.46
C SER A 400 14.34 -18.76 1.17
N CYS A 401 15.22 -18.28 0.28
CA CYS A 401 15.48 -18.94 -1.00
C CYS A 401 15.85 -20.43 -0.85
N CYS A 402 15.12 -21.28 -1.56
CA CYS A 402 15.29 -22.72 -1.57
C CYS A 402 15.47 -23.23 -2.99
N TYR A 403 16.47 -24.10 -3.16
CA TYR A 403 16.94 -24.57 -4.47
C TYR A 403 16.90 -26.10 -4.64
N ASN A 404 16.52 -26.86 -3.62
CA ASN A 404 16.78 -28.30 -3.61
C ASN A 404 15.63 -29.15 -4.18
N THR A 405 15.94 -29.98 -5.17
CA THR A 405 15.11 -31.10 -5.60
C THR A 405 15.51 -32.35 -4.81
N SER A 406 14.56 -32.98 -4.13
CA SER A 406 14.86 -34.19 -3.34
C SER A 406 14.59 -35.45 -4.16
N PHE A 407 15.62 -36.25 -4.38
CA PHE A 407 15.50 -37.61 -4.91
C PHE A 407 15.42 -38.59 -3.75
N SER A 408 14.34 -39.37 -3.70
CA SER A 408 14.22 -40.47 -2.75
C SER A 408 13.80 -41.74 -3.48
N SER A 409 14.20 -42.89 -2.94
CA SER A 409 13.81 -44.18 -3.49
C SER A 409 13.10 -44.99 -2.42
N ILE A 410 12.03 -45.67 -2.83
CA ILE A 410 11.23 -46.53 -1.97
C ILE A 410 10.94 -47.84 -2.70
N SER A 411 11.04 -48.96 -2.00
CA SER A 411 10.67 -50.27 -2.52
C SER A 411 9.42 -50.79 -1.82
N ILE A 412 8.40 -51.17 -2.60
CA ILE A 412 7.10 -51.63 -2.10
C ILE A 412 6.74 -52.95 -2.78
N THR A 413 6.18 -53.88 -1.99
CA THR A 413 5.60 -55.13 -2.49
C THR A 413 4.11 -55.17 -2.15
N SER A 414 3.25 -55.44 -3.13
CA SER A 414 1.79 -55.50 -2.95
C SER A 414 1.16 -56.65 -3.75
N CYS A 415 -0.04 -57.07 -3.37
CA CYS A 415 -0.84 -58.04 -4.12
C CYS A 415 -1.81 -57.31 -5.06
N ASP A 416 -1.89 -57.77 -6.30
CA ASP A 416 -2.76 -57.33 -7.41
C ASP A 416 -2.61 -55.86 -7.86
N SER A 417 -2.58 -54.91 -6.93
CA SER A 417 -2.40 -53.47 -7.21
C SER A 417 -1.77 -52.70 -6.04
N TYR A 418 -1.23 -51.51 -6.33
CA TYR A 418 -0.76 -50.55 -5.34
C TYR A 418 -1.20 -49.14 -5.73
N SER A 419 -1.76 -48.38 -4.78
CA SER A 419 -2.25 -47.02 -5.01
C SER A 419 -1.44 -45.97 -4.24
N ILE A 420 -0.99 -44.93 -4.92
CA ILE A 420 -0.29 -43.77 -4.33
C ILE A 420 -0.68 -42.49 -5.11
N ASN A 421 -0.98 -41.39 -4.39
CA ASN A 421 -1.38 -40.10 -4.97
C ASN A 421 -2.44 -40.21 -6.09
N ASN A 422 -3.55 -40.88 -5.81
CA ASN A 422 -4.66 -41.13 -6.75
C ASN A 422 -4.31 -41.91 -8.02
N SER A 423 -3.08 -42.44 -8.14
CA SER A 423 -2.67 -43.33 -9.24
C SER A 423 -2.67 -44.78 -8.77
N ILE A 424 -3.10 -45.71 -9.63
CA ILE A 424 -3.18 -47.15 -9.33
C ILE A 424 -2.21 -47.89 -10.27
N PHE A 425 -1.29 -48.65 -9.69
CA PHE A 425 -0.30 -49.46 -10.40
C PHE A 425 -0.62 -50.94 -10.25
N ASN A 426 -0.81 -51.64 -11.37
CA ASN A 426 -1.18 -53.06 -11.41
C ASN A 426 -0.05 -53.96 -11.91
N ASN A 427 1.13 -53.42 -12.21
CA ASN A 427 2.28 -54.18 -12.70
C ASN A 427 3.52 -53.86 -11.86
N SER A 428 4.42 -54.83 -11.73
CA SER A 428 5.76 -54.59 -11.18
C SER A 428 6.57 -53.68 -12.11
N GLY A 429 7.41 -52.84 -11.54
CA GLY A 429 8.29 -51.96 -12.30
C GLY A 429 8.85 -50.82 -11.47
N ASN A 430 9.72 -50.02 -12.11
CA ASN A 430 10.23 -48.79 -11.53
C ASN A 430 9.41 -47.61 -12.04
N TYR A 431 8.84 -46.85 -11.12
CA TYR A 431 7.98 -45.71 -11.42
C TYR A 431 8.57 -44.44 -10.82
N ASN A 432 8.58 -43.36 -11.59
CA ASN A 432 8.92 -42.03 -11.08
C ASN A 432 7.64 -41.30 -10.71
N ILE A 433 7.52 -40.92 -9.45
CA ILE A 433 6.41 -40.15 -8.92
C ILE A 433 6.90 -38.75 -8.66
N ASN A 434 6.36 -37.78 -9.41
CA ASN A 434 6.65 -36.38 -9.20
C ASN A 434 5.87 -35.87 -7.97
N TYR A 435 6.54 -35.11 -7.12
CA TYR A 435 5.97 -34.48 -5.94
C TYR A 435 6.46 -33.05 -5.85
N ILE A 436 5.65 -32.12 -5.35
CA ILE A 436 6.13 -30.75 -5.06
C ILE A 436 6.51 -30.72 -3.59
N ASN A 437 7.78 -30.48 -3.29
CA ASN A 437 8.22 -30.42 -1.90
C ASN A 437 7.62 -29.19 -1.16
N SER A 438 7.84 -29.09 0.14
CA SER A 438 7.33 -27.97 0.96
C SER A 438 7.86 -26.59 0.54
N CYS A 439 8.83 -26.53 -0.37
CA CYS A 439 9.47 -25.33 -0.88
C CYS A 439 9.08 -25.03 -2.34
N GLY A 440 8.15 -25.79 -2.94
CA GLY A 440 7.68 -25.55 -4.31
C GLY A 440 8.52 -26.19 -5.43
N CYS A 441 9.62 -26.88 -5.13
CA CYS A 441 10.42 -27.58 -6.15
C CYS A 441 9.77 -28.91 -6.58
N ASP A 442 10.01 -29.32 -7.82
CA ASP A 442 9.69 -30.66 -8.33
C ASP A 442 10.69 -31.71 -7.79
N SER A 443 10.21 -32.55 -6.89
CA SER A 443 10.89 -33.73 -6.38
C SER A 443 10.44 -34.98 -7.13
N VAL A 444 11.33 -35.97 -7.24
CA VAL A 444 11.02 -37.27 -7.85
C VAL A 444 11.26 -38.38 -6.83
N ILE A 445 10.22 -39.18 -6.57
CA ILE A 445 10.33 -40.44 -5.85
C ILE A 445 10.46 -41.56 -6.87
N SER A 446 11.55 -42.33 -6.80
CA SER A 446 11.71 -43.58 -7.56
C SER A 446 11.10 -44.73 -6.76
N LEU A 447 9.95 -45.23 -7.20
CA LEU A 447 9.24 -46.37 -6.63
C LEU A 447 9.66 -47.66 -7.36
N GLU A 448 10.36 -48.56 -6.67
CA GLU A 448 10.55 -49.94 -7.11
C GLU A 448 9.36 -50.77 -6.60
N LEU A 449 8.39 -51.03 -7.48
CA LEU A 449 7.17 -51.75 -7.16
C LEU A 449 7.26 -53.21 -7.60
N THR A 450 6.98 -54.13 -6.68
CA THR A 450 6.75 -55.56 -6.98
C THR A 450 5.29 -55.90 -6.74
N ILE A 451 4.55 -56.22 -7.79
CA ILE A 451 3.19 -56.76 -7.74
C ILE A 451 3.22 -58.28 -7.90
N PHE A 452 2.63 -58.98 -6.93
CA PHE A 452 2.29 -60.39 -7.03
C PHE A 452 0.81 -60.54 -7.37
N TYR A 453 0.48 -61.45 -8.29
CA TYR A 453 -0.90 -61.69 -8.69
C TYR A 453 -1.52 -62.83 -7.90
N SER A 454 -2.79 -62.66 -7.54
CA SER A 454 -3.67 -63.75 -7.11
C SER A 454 -3.91 -64.71 -8.28
N ASP A 455 -3.85 -66.02 -8.02
CA ASP A 455 -4.16 -67.04 -9.02
C ASP A 455 -5.55 -67.64 -8.78
N SER A 456 -6.20 -68.10 -9.85
CA SER A 456 -7.40 -68.94 -9.72
C SER A 456 -7.27 -70.20 -10.56
N VAL A 457 -7.58 -71.35 -9.94
CA VAL A 457 -7.44 -72.67 -10.56
C VAL A 457 -8.76 -73.43 -10.48
N PHE A 458 -9.19 -73.99 -11.60
CA PHE A 458 -10.35 -74.87 -11.68
C PHE A 458 -9.90 -76.32 -11.83
N VAL A 459 -10.40 -77.19 -10.97
CA VAL A 459 -10.18 -78.63 -10.97
C VAL A 459 -11.53 -79.32 -11.11
N THR A 460 -11.64 -80.27 -12.03
CA THR A 460 -12.82 -81.15 -12.14
C THR A 460 -12.39 -82.55 -11.80
N ASP A 461 -13.11 -83.20 -10.88
CA ASP A 461 -12.78 -84.56 -10.44
C ASP A 461 -14.04 -85.37 -10.14
N SER A 462 -13.90 -86.69 -10.05
CA SER A 462 -15.00 -87.57 -9.71
C SER A 462 -14.54 -88.74 -8.84
N SER A 463 -15.38 -89.16 -7.90
CA SER A 463 -15.08 -90.27 -6.99
C SER A 463 -16.33 -91.08 -6.69
N TYR A 464 -16.16 -92.26 -6.09
CA TYR A 464 -17.26 -93.08 -5.62
C TYR A 464 -17.38 -92.90 -4.11
N THR A 465 -18.60 -92.72 -3.61
CA THR A 465 -18.97 -92.55 -2.18
C THR A 465 -18.45 -91.29 -1.46
N SER A 466 -17.17 -90.91 -1.62
CA SER A 466 -16.59 -89.72 -0.99
C SER A 466 -15.30 -89.25 -1.68
N TYR A 467 -14.93 -87.98 -1.51
CA TYR A 467 -13.70 -87.36 -2.03
C TYR A 467 -13.04 -86.50 -0.95
N ILE A 468 -11.75 -86.70 -0.72
CA ILE A 468 -10.99 -85.90 0.26
C ILE A 468 -10.42 -84.68 -0.45
N TRP A 469 -10.83 -83.49 -0.01
CA TRP A 469 -10.32 -82.22 -0.50
C TRP A 469 -9.72 -81.41 0.65
N GLY A 470 -8.39 -81.28 0.66
CA GLY A 470 -7.67 -80.70 1.79
C GLY A 470 -7.92 -81.49 3.08
N SER A 471 -8.47 -80.83 4.10
CA SER A 471 -8.90 -81.44 5.36
C SER A 471 -10.37 -81.88 5.36
N GLN A 472 -11.12 -81.62 4.30
CA GLN A 472 -12.55 -81.90 4.21
C GLN A 472 -12.82 -83.24 3.50
N ASN A 473 -13.88 -83.94 3.93
CA ASN A 473 -14.38 -85.15 3.29
C ASN A 473 -15.73 -84.87 2.62
N LEU A 474 -15.72 -84.70 1.30
CA LEU A 474 -16.86 -84.32 0.49
C LEU A 474 -17.61 -85.58 0.03
N THR A 475 -18.90 -85.67 0.36
CA THR A 475 -19.73 -86.86 0.04
C THR A 475 -20.82 -86.58 -0.98
N GLN A 476 -20.91 -85.35 -1.49
CA GLN A 476 -21.90 -84.92 -2.47
C GLN A 476 -21.21 -84.31 -3.69
N SER A 477 -21.84 -84.43 -4.86
CA SER A 477 -21.42 -83.70 -6.06
C SER A 477 -21.70 -82.20 -5.90
N GLY A 478 -20.81 -81.34 -6.40
CA GLY A 478 -21.00 -79.88 -6.36
C GLY A 478 -19.73 -79.10 -6.69
N LEU A 479 -19.88 -77.78 -6.81
CA LEU A 479 -18.75 -76.85 -6.93
C LEU A 479 -18.34 -76.36 -5.54
N TYR A 480 -17.09 -76.61 -5.17
CA TYR A 480 -16.52 -76.23 -3.90
C TYR A 480 -15.40 -75.18 -4.10
N VAL A 481 -15.20 -74.29 -3.13
CA VAL A 481 -14.20 -73.21 -3.18
C VAL A 481 -13.31 -73.26 -1.95
N ASP A 482 -11.99 -73.15 -2.16
CA ASP A 482 -10.99 -73.03 -1.10
C ASP A 482 -10.07 -71.85 -1.38
N LEU A 483 -9.68 -71.14 -0.32
CA LEU A 483 -8.79 -69.98 -0.37
C LEU A 483 -7.41 -70.44 0.06
N LEU A 484 -6.46 -70.42 -0.87
CA LEU A 484 -5.08 -70.79 -0.62
C LEU A 484 -4.19 -69.58 -0.84
N THR A 485 -3.29 -69.28 0.09
CA THR A 485 -2.26 -68.29 -0.16
C THR A 485 -1.18 -68.90 -1.06
N ASN A 486 -0.86 -68.26 -2.17
CA ASN A 486 0.24 -68.72 -3.03
C ASN A 486 1.60 -68.57 -2.32
N ILE A 487 2.67 -69.09 -2.93
CA ILE A 487 4.03 -69.04 -2.34
C ILE A 487 4.53 -67.59 -2.09
N ASN A 488 3.91 -66.60 -2.73
CA ASN A 488 4.24 -65.19 -2.60
C ASN A 488 3.34 -64.43 -1.63
N GLY A 489 2.44 -65.12 -0.90
CA GLY A 489 1.63 -64.48 0.15
C GLY A 489 0.32 -63.84 -0.33
N CYS A 490 -0.03 -63.95 -1.63
CA CYS A 490 -1.32 -63.44 -2.13
C CYS A 490 -2.40 -64.52 -2.12
N ASP A 491 -3.59 -64.15 -1.69
CA ASP A 491 -4.75 -65.02 -1.65
C ASP A 491 -5.10 -65.48 -3.07
N SER A 492 -5.16 -66.79 -3.27
CA SER A 492 -5.49 -67.46 -4.53
C SER A 492 -6.72 -68.35 -4.30
N ILE A 493 -7.53 -68.52 -5.34
CA ILE A 493 -8.83 -69.21 -5.22
C ILE A 493 -8.80 -70.52 -6.00
N VAL A 494 -9.06 -71.65 -5.34
CA VAL A 494 -9.19 -72.95 -5.99
C VAL A 494 -10.66 -73.37 -6.03
N TYR A 495 -11.13 -73.70 -7.23
CA TYR A 495 -12.47 -74.23 -7.49
C TYR A 495 -12.38 -75.72 -7.79
N LEU A 496 -13.17 -76.54 -7.09
CA LEU A 496 -13.33 -77.98 -7.33
C LEU A 496 -14.75 -78.28 -7.79
N ASP A 497 -14.92 -78.70 -9.04
CA ASP A 497 -16.18 -79.29 -9.54
C ASP A 497 -16.14 -80.81 -9.38
N LEU A 498 -16.83 -81.31 -8.36
CA LEU A 498 -16.77 -82.71 -7.92
C LEU A 498 -18.03 -83.47 -8.33
N THR A 499 -17.87 -84.67 -8.91
CA THR A 499 -18.97 -85.63 -9.12
C THR A 499 -18.79 -86.89 -8.26
N ILE A 500 -19.73 -87.18 -7.36
CA ILE A 500 -19.76 -88.42 -6.57
C ILE A 500 -20.74 -89.44 -7.16
N PHE A 501 -20.24 -90.64 -7.45
CA PHE A 501 -21.02 -91.80 -7.91
C PHE A 501 -21.34 -92.76 -6.75
N TYR A 502 -22.46 -93.47 -6.87
CA TYR A 502 -22.86 -94.53 -5.94
C TYR A 502 -23.23 -95.79 -6.73
N ASP A 503 -22.70 -96.95 -6.31
CA ASP A 503 -23.01 -98.22 -6.98
C ASP A 503 -24.43 -98.68 -6.63
N SER A 504 -25.20 -99.05 -7.66
CA SER A 504 -26.48 -99.73 -7.51
C SER A 504 -26.36 -101.14 -8.11
N ILE A 505 -26.43 -102.17 -7.25
CA ILE A 505 -26.44 -103.56 -7.72
C ILE A 505 -27.89 -104.02 -7.91
N SER A 506 -28.25 -104.38 -9.14
CA SER A 506 -29.43 -105.23 -9.42
C SER A 506 -29.05 -106.37 -10.37
N ASN A 507 -29.50 -107.58 -9.99
CA ASN A 507 -29.20 -108.88 -10.59
C ASN A 507 -29.89 -109.12 -11.94
N VAL A 508 -29.15 -109.53 -12.99
CA VAL A 508 -29.67 -110.36 -14.11
C VAL A 508 -28.60 -111.35 -14.63
N GLY A 509 -28.88 -112.65 -14.44
CA GLY A 509 -28.90 -113.74 -15.43
C GLY A 509 -27.74 -114.00 -16.41
N LEU A 510 -27.09 -115.17 -16.25
CA LEU A 510 -26.13 -115.80 -17.16
C LEU A 510 -26.73 -116.26 -18.52
N ASN A 511 -25.99 -116.13 -19.63
CA ASN A 511 -25.37 -117.26 -20.35
C ASN A 511 -24.62 -116.86 -21.64
N ASN A 512 -23.57 -117.65 -21.90
CA ASN A 512 -22.73 -117.77 -23.11
C ASN A 512 -21.46 -116.91 -23.21
N ILE A 513 -20.39 -117.58 -22.78
CA ILE A 513 -18.97 -117.36 -23.04
C ILE A 513 -18.69 -117.51 -24.55
N LEU A 514 -18.06 -116.50 -25.16
CA LEU A 514 -16.89 -116.67 -26.04
C LEU A 514 -16.25 -115.31 -26.31
N ASN A 515 -15.01 -115.18 -25.85
CA ASN A 515 -14.13 -114.04 -26.07
C ASN A 515 -13.85 -113.83 -27.57
N TYR A 516 -14.02 -112.60 -28.05
CA TYR A 516 -13.15 -112.04 -29.09
C TYR A 516 -13.01 -110.53 -28.86
N THR A 517 -11.82 -110.11 -28.46
CA THR A 517 -11.38 -108.71 -28.42
C THR A 517 -10.95 -108.28 -29.82
N LYS A 518 -11.55 -107.21 -30.38
CA LYS A 518 -10.77 -106.14 -31.03
C LYS A 518 -11.58 -104.85 -31.23
N SER A 519 -10.85 -103.76 -30.99
CA SER A 519 -11.14 -102.34 -31.13
C SER A 519 -11.87 -101.89 -32.41
N ALA A 520 -12.70 -100.85 -32.27
CA ALA A 520 -13.03 -99.93 -33.35
C ALA A 520 -12.84 -98.47 -32.85
N SER A 521 -12.03 -97.73 -33.59
CA SER A 521 -11.93 -96.27 -33.55
C SER A 521 -12.56 -95.79 -34.86
N GLU A 522 -13.49 -94.84 -34.80
CA GLU A 522 -13.92 -94.10 -36.00
C GLU A 522 -13.70 -92.60 -35.81
N ARG A 523 -13.06 -92.03 -36.84
CA ARG A 523 -12.84 -90.61 -37.12
C ARG A 523 -13.85 -90.17 -38.17
N ILE A 524 -14.22 -88.89 -38.15
CA ILE A 524 -14.78 -88.18 -39.31
C ILE A 524 -13.86 -86.99 -39.60
N ASP A 525 -13.27 -86.97 -40.81
CA ASP A 525 -12.42 -85.91 -41.36
C ASP A 525 -13.27 -84.93 -42.19
N ILE A 526 -12.91 -83.63 -42.17
CA ILE A 526 -13.17 -82.70 -43.30
C ILE A 526 -11.94 -81.79 -43.53
N LEU A 527 -11.30 -82.01 -44.69
CA LEU A 527 -10.53 -81.10 -45.57
C LEU A 527 -9.32 -80.27 -45.06
N GLY A 528 -8.11 -80.79 -45.33
CA GLY A 528 -7.23 -80.18 -46.35
C GLY A 528 -6.16 -79.15 -45.96
N ARG A 529 -5.03 -79.58 -45.36
CA ARG A 529 -3.63 -79.34 -45.82
C ARG A 529 -2.59 -79.80 -44.77
N LYS A 530 -1.79 -80.80 -45.18
CA LYS A 530 -0.47 -81.27 -44.66
C LYS A 530 -0.31 -81.54 -43.15
N ASN A 531 -0.42 -82.84 -42.81
CA ASN A 531 -0.09 -83.46 -41.54
C ASN A 531 1.40 -83.34 -41.15
N ASN A 532 1.64 -82.91 -39.92
CA ASN A 532 2.58 -83.53 -38.98
C ASN A 532 1.84 -83.64 -37.64
N SER A 533 1.26 -84.81 -37.34
CA SER A 533 0.59 -85.06 -36.07
C SER A 533 1.57 -85.73 -35.10
N PHE A 534 2.00 -85.00 -34.08
CA PHE A 534 2.70 -85.58 -32.92
C PHE A 534 1.68 -86.03 -31.88
N LYS A 535 1.85 -87.22 -31.32
CA LYS A 535 1.02 -87.70 -30.21
C LYS A 535 1.60 -87.09 -28.92
N LYS A 536 0.85 -86.21 -28.25
CA LYS A 536 1.25 -85.67 -26.93
C LYS A 536 0.54 -86.46 -25.84
N SER A 537 1.31 -87.09 -24.96
CA SER A 537 0.80 -87.63 -23.70
C SER A 537 1.54 -86.99 -22.53
N LEU A 538 0.78 -86.58 -21.51
CA LEU A 538 1.30 -86.08 -20.25
C LEU A 538 1.43 -87.25 -19.28
N GLN A 539 2.60 -87.41 -18.67
CA GLN A 539 2.80 -88.38 -17.61
C GLN A 539 3.32 -87.66 -16.36
N PHE A 540 2.70 -87.94 -15.21
CA PHE A 540 3.11 -87.42 -13.92
C PHE A 540 3.76 -88.55 -13.13
N ILE A 541 4.99 -88.32 -12.69
CA ILE A 541 5.69 -89.24 -11.78
C ILE A 541 5.85 -88.52 -10.45
N ILE A 542 5.28 -89.11 -9.40
CA ILE A 542 5.39 -88.66 -8.02
C ILE A 542 6.50 -89.48 -7.36
N ASN A 543 7.52 -88.82 -6.83
CA ASN A 543 8.54 -89.52 -6.05
C ASN A 543 8.10 -89.67 -4.57
N ASN A 544 8.78 -90.54 -3.82
CA ASN A 544 8.47 -90.86 -2.41
C ASN A 544 8.62 -89.67 -1.43
N LYS A 545 8.83 -88.44 -1.92
CA LYS A 545 8.85 -87.18 -1.16
C LYS A 545 7.79 -86.17 -1.64
N GLY A 546 6.81 -86.61 -2.44
CA GLY A 546 5.65 -85.80 -2.83
C GLY A 546 5.89 -84.71 -3.88
N ARG A 547 7.06 -84.69 -4.55
CA ARG A 547 7.31 -83.73 -5.64
C ARG A 547 6.84 -84.31 -6.98
N VAL A 548 5.96 -83.59 -7.66
CA VAL A 548 5.48 -83.92 -9.02
C VAL A 548 6.42 -83.31 -10.05
N LYS A 549 6.98 -84.14 -10.95
CA LYS A 549 7.66 -83.65 -12.15
C LYS A 549 6.79 -83.94 -13.39
N LYS A 550 6.55 -82.89 -14.18
CA LYS A 550 5.76 -82.94 -15.43
C LYS A 550 6.70 -83.21 -16.60
N TYR A 551 6.46 -84.29 -17.33
CA TYR A 551 7.18 -84.60 -18.56
C TYR A 551 6.21 -84.52 -19.75
N LEU A 552 6.61 -83.77 -20.77
CA LEU A 552 5.94 -83.75 -22.07
C LEU A 552 6.70 -84.69 -23.00
N ILE A 553 6.09 -85.84 -23.31
CA ILE A 553 6.65 -86.76 -24.29
C ILE A 553 5.99 -86.44 -25.63
N ILE A 554 6.81 -86.18 -26.64
CA ILE A 554 6.42 -85.91 -28.02
C ILE A 554 6.93 -87.09 -28.84
N GLU A 555 6.03 -87.96 -29.30
CA GLU A 555 6.35 -88.98 -30.32
C GLU A 555 5.84 -88.55 -31.69
#